data_AF-A0A150H9X8-F1
#
_entry.id   AF-A0A150H9X8-F1
#
_cell.length_a   1.000
_cell.length_b   1.000
_cell.length_c   1.000
_cell.angle_alpha   90.00
_cell.angle_beta   90.00
_cell.angle_gamma   90.00
#
_symmetry.space_group_name_H-M   'P 1'
#
loop_
_entity.id
_entity.type
_entity.pdbx_description
1 polymer ?
#
loop_
_entity_poly.entity_id
_entity_poly.type
_entity_poly.pdbx_seq_one_letter_code
_entity_poly.pdbx_strand_id
1 'polypeptide(L)'
;MTASDFEVDLDSAESILEITGWCLRADERLNEEKPWDGFVVLTGFEEAHAAMQAWRFVGEETLPTGVNIANPAFNLDVMERLRELTADPERGEWQTWVILYDLASDSFDHIFLWPGEDAGYNVIGYDTPMSTIEALNPAHPAEEPQWLTAARGKPPV
;
A
#
# COMPACT_ATOMS: atom_id res chain seq x y z
N MET A 1 4.40 -14.50 18.25
CA MET A 1 3.44 -13.39 18.40
C MET A 1 2.15 -13.83 17.76
N THR A 2 1.03 -13.73 18.47
CA THR A 2 -0.30 -14.04 17.93
C THR A 2 -1.04 -12.73 17.68
N ALA A 3 -2.06 -12.74 16.82
CA ALA A 3 -2.89 -11.56 16.51
C ALA A 3 -3.64 -10.97 17.73
N SER A 4 -3.49 -11.56 18.92
CA SER A 4 -4.06 -11.10 20.19
C SER A 4 -3.17 -10.09 20.95
N ASP A 5 -1.95 -9.82 20.48
CA ASP A 5 -1.00 -8.92 21.15
C ASP A 5 -1.18 -7.44 20.76
N PHE A 6 -2.06 -7.15 19.79
CA PHE A 6 -2.35 -5.79 19.31
C PHE A 6 -3.85 -5.51 19.45
N GLU A 7 -4.20 -4.59 20.34
CA GLU A 7 -5.52 -3.98 20.34
C GLU A 7 -5.54 -2.97 19.19
N VAL A 8 -6.22 -3.31 18.09
CA VAL A 8 -6.36 -2.39 16.95
C VAL A 8 -7.41 -1.36 17.33
N ASP A 9 -7.00 -0.10 17.41
CA ASP A 9 -7.93 1.02 17.56
C ASP A 9 -8.51 1.37 16.20
N LEU A 10 -9.73 0.89 15.94
CA LEU A 10 -10.46 1.15 14.69
C LEU A 10 -10.92 2.61 14.55
N ASP A 11 -10.72 3.45 15.55
CA ASP A 11 -10.95 4.90 15.47
C ASP A 11 -9.66 5.69 15.17
N SER A 12 -8.52 5.00 15.00
CA SER A 12 -7.23 5.61 14.67
C SER A 12 -6.67 5.09 13.34
N ALA A 13 -6.52 6.00 12.37
CA ALA A 13 -5.90 5.68 11.08
C ALA A 13 -4.46 5.18 11.25
N GLU A 14 -3.69 5.76 12.17
CA GLU A 14 -2.31 5.34 12.46
C GLU A 14 -2.27 3.90 13.00
N SER A 15 -3.18 3.54 13.91
CA SER A 15 -3.26 2.17 14.44
C SER A 15 -3.61 1.15 13.35
N ILE A 16 -4.54 1.49 12.46
CA ILE A 16 -4.93 0.65 11.33
C ILE A 16 -3.76 0.49 10.33
N LEU A 17 -3.05 1.57 10.02
CA LEU A 17 -1.89 1.53 9.12
C LEU A 17 -0.76 0.69 9.71
N GLU A 18 -0.47 0.85 11.01
CA GLU A 18 0.54 0.07 11.70
C GLU A 18 0.23 -1.43 11.63
N ILE A 19 -0.97 -1.85 12.04
CA ILE A 19 -1.33 -3.28 12.04
C ILE A 19 -1.38 -3.85 10.61
N THR A 20 -1.79 -3.05 9.62
CA THR A 20 -1.73 -3.44 8.21
C THR A 20 -0.29 -3.78 7.82
N GLY A 21 0.67 -2.90 8.17
CA GLY A 21 2.09 -3.14 7.92
C GLY A 21 2.57 -4.45 8.54
N TRP A 22 2.22 -4.72 9.80
CA TRP A 22 2.55 -5.99 10.47
C TRP A 22 1.98 -7.20 9.75
N CYS A 23 0.70 -7.15 9.35
CA CYS A 23 0.03 -8.23 8.64
C CYS A 23 0.65 -8.50 7.26
N LEU A 24 1.07 -7.47 6.52
CA LEU A 24 1.75 -7.63 5.24
C LEU A 24 3.17 -8.17 5.40
N ARG A 25 3.91 -7.67 6.38
CA ARG A 25 5.26 -8.18 6.69
C ARG A 25 5.26 -9.67 7.03
N ALA A 26 4.20 -10.15 7.68
CA ALA A 26 4.01 -11.55 8.04
C ALA A 26 3.38 -12.41 6.92
N ASP A 27 3.00 -11.83 5.78
CA ASP A 27 2.32 -12.55 4.70
C ASP A 27 3.19 -13.65 4.09
N GLU A 28 2.73 -14.89 4.13
CA GLU A 28 3.52 -16.03 3.67
C GLU A 28 3.88 -15.92 2.17
N ARG A 29 2.98 -15.41 1.32
CA ARG A 29 3.22 -15.31 -0.13
C ARG A 29 4.21 -14.22 -0.47
N LEU A 30 4.12 -13.06 0.18
CA LEU A 30 5.16 -12.04 0.05
C LEU A 30 6.53 -12.56 0.50
N ASN A 31 6.56 -13.49 1.46
CA ASN A 31 7.78 -14.06 2.01
C ASN A 31 8.28 -15.35 1.32
N GLU A 32 7.51 -15.98 0.44
CA GLU A 32 7.81 -17.30 -0.15
C GLU A 32 9.15 -17.35 -0.91
N GLU A 33 9.50 -16.28 -1.63
CA GLU A 33 10.75 -16.22 -2.39
C GLU A 33 11.59 -15.00 -2.00
N LYS A 34 11.91 -14.94 -0.71
CA LYS A 34 13.06 -14.20 -0.17
C LYS A 34 14.38 -14.78 -0.72
N PRO A 35 15.45 -13.98 -0.84
CA PRO A 35 15.57 -12.60 -0.36
C PRO A 35 14.98 -11.56 -1.33
N TRP A 36 14.53 -10.43 -0.77
CA TRP A 36 14.07 -9.23 -1.45
C TRP A 36 14.36 -8.00 -0.57
N ASP A 37 14.40 -6.80 -1.15
CA ASP A 37 14.76 -5.54 -0.48
C ASP A 37 13.54 -4.73 -0.03
N GLY A 38 12.37 -5.06 -0.55
CA GLY A 38 11.10 -4.46 -0.17
C GLY A 38 9.96 -5.02 -1.02
N PHE A 39 8.78 -4.48 -0.82
CA PHE A 39 7.64 -4.75 -1.70
C PHE A 39 6.71 -3.55 -1.77
N VAL A 40 5.88 -3.53 -2.80
CA VAL A 40 4.75 -2.62 -2.91
C VAL A 40 3.47 -3.43 -3.12
N VAL A 41 2.42 -3.05 -2.38
CA VAL A 41 1.07 -3.52 -2.61
C VAL A 41 0.19 -2.34 -3.00
N LEU A 42 -0.55 -2.50 -4.07
CA LEU A 42 -1.53 -1.55 -4.56
C LEU A 42 -2.92 -2.11 -4.37
N THR A 43 -3.82 -1.29 -3.86
CA THR A 43 -5.25 -1.60 -3.79
C THR A 43 -6.03 -0.48 -4.46
N GLY A 44 -6.98 -0.84 -5.32
CA GLY A 44 -7.87 0.07 -6.01
C GLY A 44 -9.31 -0.26 -5.66
N PHE A 45 -10.14 0.78 -5.52
CA PHE A 45 -11.54 0.70 -5.11
C PHE A 45 -12.44 1.42 -6.10
N GLU A 46 -13.58 0.84 -6.42
CA GLU A 46 -14.72 1.43 -7.12
C GLU A 46 -16.01 0.95 -6.43
N GLU A 47 -17.16 1.60 -6.71
CA GLU A 47 -18.43 1.35 -6.00
C GLU A 47 -18.84 -0.13 -5.87
N ALA A 48 -18.44 -0.98 -6.82
CA ALA A 48 -18.79 -2.41 -6.82
C ALA A 48 -17.59 -3.36 -6.93
N HIS A 49 -16.36 -2.82 -6.95
CA HIS A 49 -15.19 -3.62 -7.27
C HIS A 49 -13.94 -3.13 -6.52
N ALA A 50 -13.14 -4.07 -6.04
CA ALA A 50 -11.80 -3.79 -5.56
C ALA A 50 -10.81 -4.72 -6.25
N ALA A 51 -9.63 -4.20 -6.54
CA ALA A 51 -8.52 -4.93 -7.15
C ALA A 51 -7.25 -4.74 -6.34
N MET A 52 -6.36 -5.73 -6.40
CA MET A 52 -5.07 -5.68 -5.74
C MET A 52 -3.97 -6.19 -6.66
N GLN A 53 -2.83 -5.52 -6.63
CA GLN A 53 -1.62 -5.92 -7.33
C GLN A 53 -0.41 -5.77 -6.40
N ALA A 54 0.59 -6.63 -6.53
CA ALA A 54 1.78 -6.58 -5.68
C ALA A 54 3.06 -6.92 -6.45
N TRP A 55 4.16 -6.29 -6.04
CA TRP A 55 5.50 -6.55 -6.55
C TRP A 55 6.50 -6.53 -5.41
N ARG A 56 7.56 -7.31 -5.55
CA ARG A 56 8.73 -7.25 -4.67
C ARG A 56 9.92 -6.64 -5.42
N PHE A 57 10.85 -6.07 -4.66
CA PHE A 57 12.09 -5.51 -5.18
C PHE A 57 13.26 -6.45 -4.86
N VAL A 58 14.08 -6.76 -5.85
CA VAL A 58 15.27 -7.62 -5.71
C VAL A 58 16.45 -6.94 -6.42
N GLY A 59 17.22 -6.16 -5.69
CA GLY A 59 18.14 -5.19 -6.25
C GLY A 59 17.40 -4.26 -7.20
N GLU A 60 17.94 -4.11 -8.41
CA GLU A 60 17.34 -3.29 -9.47
C GLU A 60 16.09 -3.92 -10.12
N GLU A 61 15.82 -5.21 -9.87
CA GLU A 61 14.69 -5.93 -10.46
C GLU A 61 13.39 -5.71 -9.66
N THR A 62 12.29 -5.55 -10.38
CA THR A 62 10.94 -5.49 -9.83
C THR A 62 10.14 -6.67 -10.35
N LEU A 63 9.69 -7.54 -9.45
CA LEU A 63 9.08 -8.82 -9.82
C LEU A 63 7.63 -8.88 -9.32
N PRO A 64 6.65 -9.23 -10.17
CA PRO A 64 5.28 -9.49 -9.72
C PRO A 64 5.26 -10.55 -8.62
N THR A 65 4.41 -10.35 -7.62
CA THR A 65 4.22 -11.31 -6.54
C THR A 65 2.75 -11.39 -6.14
N GLY A 66 2.43 -12.32 -5.26
CA GLY A 66 1.10 -12.46 -4.68
C GLY A 66 1.09 -12.01 -3.22
N VAL A 67 -0.09 -11.57 -2.77
CA VAL A 67 -0.40 -11.46 -1.34
C VAL A 67 -1.44 -12.53 -1.02
N ASN A 68 -1.46 -13.03 0.22
CA ASN A 68 -2.50 -13.95 0.63
C ASN A 68 -3.86 -13.23 0.62
N ILE A 69 -4.86 -13.79 -0.06
CA ILE A 69 -6.20 -13.19 -0.13
C ILE A 69 -6.89 -13.16 1.25
N ALA A 70 -6.46 -14.03 2.18
CA ALA A 70 -6.94 -14.04 3.56
C ALA A 70 -6.10 -13.17 4.50
N ASN A 71 -5.19 -12.34 3.97
CA ASN A 71 -4.39 -11.45 4.80
C ASN A 71 -5.31 -10.43 5.53
N PRO A 72 -5.23 -10.33 6.87
CA PRO A 72 -6.07 -9.41 7.64
C PRO A 72 -5.91 -7.93 7.24
N ALA A 73 -4.79 -7.55 6.63
CA ALA A 73 -4.55 -6.22 6.08
C ALA A 73 -5.64 -5.76 5.09
N PHE A 74 -6.33 -6.71 4.43
CA PHE A 74 -7.38 -6.42 3.45
C PHE A 74 -8.76 -6.83 3.93
N ASN A 75 -8.98 -6.86 5.24
CA ASN A 75 -10.33 -6.95 5.77
C ASN A 75 -11.13 -5.71 5.28
N LEU A 76 -12.28 -5.95 4.64
CA LEU A 76 -13.09 -4.90 4.04
C LEU A 76 -13.53 -3.85 5.06
N ASP A 77 -13.99 -4.27 6.23
CA ASP A 77 -14.46 -3.36 7.28
C ASP A 77 -13.31 -2.45 7.77
N VAL A 78 -12.10 -3.00 7.89
CA VAL A 78 -10.90 -2.24 8.29
C VAL A 78 -10.50 -1.24 7.20
N MET A 79 -10.55 -1.64 5.93
CA MET A 79 -10.23 -0.76 4.81
C MET A 79 -11.27 0.35 4.62
N GLU A 80 -12.56 0.04 4.71
CA GLU A 80 -13.64 1.03 4.69
C GLU A 80 -13.46 2.03 5.84
N ARG A 81 -13.16 1.55 7.05
CA ARG A 81 -12.91 2.44 8.18
C ARG A 81 -11.69 3.33 7.98
N LEU A 82 -10.60 2.79 7.42
CA LEU A 82 -9.43 3.59 7.06
C LEU A 82 -9.79 4.68 6.04
N ARG A 83 -10.58 4.33 5.01
CA ARG A 83 -11.05 5.27 3.98
C ARG A 83 -11.86 6.41 4.58
N GLU A 84 -12.75 6.11 5.53
CA GLU A 84 -13.51 7.14 6.26
C GLU A 84 -12.58 8.05 7.08
N LEU A 85 -11.65 7.48 7.85
CA LEU A 85 -10.75 8.22 8.74
C LEU A 85 -9.73 9.09 8.00
N THR A 86 -9.39 8.70 6.77
CA THR A 86 -8.41 9.40 5.92
C THR A 86 -9.08 10.11 4.74
N ALA A 87 -10.41 10.22 4.75
CA ALA A 87 -11.14 10.95 3.73
C ALA A 87 -10.75 12.43 3.75
N ASP A 88 -10.58 12.97 2.55
CA ASP A 88 -10.40 14.40 2.36
C ASP A 88 -11.78 15.09 2.39
N PRO A 89 -11.96 16.21 3.11
CA PRO A 89 -13.26 16.88 3.22
C PRO A 89 -13.84 17.36 1.89
N GLU A 90 -13.00 17.64 0.88
CA GLU A 90 -13.40 18.16 -0.42
C GLU A 90 -13.42 17.07 -1.49
N ARG A 91 -12.46 16.14 -1.44
CA ARG A 91 -12.26 15.08 -2.45
C ARG A 91 -12.94 13.76 -2.08
N GLY A 92 -13.35 13.59 -0.82
CA GLY A 92 -13.98 12.37 -0.30
C GLY A 92 -12.95 11.28 0.03
N GLU A 93 -13.37 10.03 -0.13
CA GLU A 93 -12.49 8.88 0.07
C GLU A 93 -11.51 8.72 -1.09
N TRP A 94 -10.30 8.26 -0.77
CA TRP A 94 -9.34 7.88 -1.80
C TRP A 94 -9.81 6.63 -2.57
N GLN A 95 -9.34 6.51 -3.82
CA GLN A 95 -9.66 5.43 -4.75
C GLN A 95 -8.53 4.39 -4.83
N THR A 96 -7.27 4.82 -4.70
CA THR A 96 -6.11 3.93 -4.74
C THR A 96 -5.25 4.14 -3.51
N TRP A 97 -4.78 3.03 -2.94
CA TRP A 97 -3.83 3.02 -1.83
C TRP A 97 -2.59 2.22 -2.20
N VAL A 98 -1.44 2.89 -2.12
CA VAL A 98 -0.10 2.36 -2.34
C VAL A 98 0.52 2.12 -0.97
N ILE A 99 0.96 0.88 -0.73
CA ILE A 99 1.66 0.47 0.49
C ILE A 99 3.06 0.03 0.09
N LEU A 100 4.07 0.79 0.49
CA LEU A 100 5.46 0.53 0.19
C LEU A 100 6.19 0.07 1.45
N TYR A 101 6.83 -1.09 1.41
CA TYR A 101 7.69 -1.59 2.48
C TYR A 101 9.14 -1.56 2.05
N ASP A 102 10.00 -0.93 2.86
CA ASP A 102 11.45 -0.95 2.72
C ASP A 102 12.07 -1.82 3.82
N LEU A 103 12.77 -2.88 3.42
CA LEU A 103 13.42 -3.80 4.36
C LEU A 103 14.61 -3.16 5.07
N ALA A 104 15.31 -2.21 4.44
CA ALA A 104 16.53 -1.63 4.99
C ALA A 104 16.22 -0.74 6.21
N SER A 105 15.17 0.06 6.12
CA SER A 105 14.67 0.88 7.23
C SER A 105 13.65 0.16 8.12
N ASP A 106 13.16 -1.01 7.69
CA ASP A 106 12.06 -1.75 8.33
C ASP A 106 10.82 -0.86 8.54
N SER A 107 10.43 -0.14 7.49
CA SER A 107 9.36 0.85 7.55
C SER A 107 8.38 0.74 6.40
N PHE A 108 7.17 1.26 6.64
CA PHE A 108 6.11 1.36 5.65
C PHE A 108 5.85 2.82 5.31
N ASP A 109 5.69 3.09 4.02
CA ASP A 109 5.13 4.32 3.49
C ASP A 109 3.75 4.03 2.88
N HIS A 110 2.83 4.97 3.07
CA HIS A 110 1.46 4.89 2.57
C HIS A 110 1.15 6.11 1.71
N ILE A 111 0.64 5.87 0.49
CA ILE A 111 0.14 6.94 -0.38
C ILE A 111 -1.32 6.66 -0.71
N PHE A 112 -2.16 7.66 -0.47
CA PHE A 112 -3.57 7.65 -0.84
C PHE A 112 -3.78 8.56 -2.04
N LEU A 113 -4.48 8.05 -3.07
CA LEU A 113 -4.75 8.77 -4.30
C LEU A 113 -6.26 8.89 -4.48
N TRP A 114 -6.72 10.13 -4.64
CA TRP A 114 -8.13 10.44 -4.83
C TRP A 114 -8.60 10.22 -6.27
N PRO A 115 -9.91 10.20 -6.53
CA PRO A 115 -10.42 10.08 -7.88
C PRO A 115 -9.80 11.12 -8.84
N GLY A 116 -9.20 10.64 -9.93
CA GLY A 116 -8.47 11.47 -10.91
C GLY A 116 -6.99 11.73 -10.58
N GLU A 117 -6.47 11.22 -9.47
CA GLU A 117 -5.05 11.27 -9.09
C GLU A 117 -4.36 9.92 -9.30
N ASP A 118 -4.87 9.10 -10.23
CA ASP A 118 -4.43 7.73 -10.43
C ASP A 118 -2.92 7.62 -10.72
N ALA A 119 -2.25 8.68 -11.20
CA ALA A 119 -0.79 8.77 -11.33
C ALA A 119 -0.15 7.57 -12.07
N GLY A 120 -0.93 6.90 -12.94
CA GLY A 120 -0.54 5.69 -13.66
C GLY A 120 -0.86 4.37 -12.94
N TYR A 121 -1.41 4.39 -11.73
CA TYR A 121 -1.89 3.22 -10.98
C TYR A 121 -3.30 2.82 -11.41
N ASN A 122 -3.42 2.23 -12.60
CA ASN A 122 -4.68 1.62 -13.03
C ASN A 122 -4.85 0.20 -12.42
N VAL A 123 -5.06 0.15 -11.11
CA VAL A 123 -5.16 -1.11 -10.34
C VAL A 123 -6.41 -1.90 -10.74
N ILE A 124 -7.55 -1.21 -10.90
CA ILE A 124 -8.83 -1.82 -11.27
C ILE A 124 -8.78 -2.46 -12.66
N GLY A 125 -8.14 -1.77 -13.62
CA GLY A 125 -7.93 -2.28 -14.97
C GLY A 125 -6.81 -3.32 -15.07
N TYR A 126 -6.08 -3.59 -13.98
CA TYR A 126 -4.86 -4.40 -13.95
C TYR A 126 -3.79 -3.96 -14.98
N ASP A 127 -3.74 -2.66 -15.28
CA ASP A 127 -2.91 -2.06 -16.33
C ASP A 127 -1.92 -1.03 -15.77
N THR A 128 -1.58 -1.15 -14.48
CA THR A 128 -0.50 -0.35 -13.88
C THR A 128 0.82 -0.63 -14.61
N PRO A 129 1.46 0.37 -15.25
CA PRO A 129 2.69 0.18 -15.97
C PRO A 129 3.83 -0.26 -15.05
N MET A 130 4.64 -1.23 -15.49
CA MET A 130 5.79 -1.70 -14.71
C MET A 130 6.76 -0.55 -14.36
N SER A 131 6.96 0.41 -15.27
CA SER A 131 7.81 1.58 -15.02
C SER A 131 7.35 2.42 -13.82
N THR A 132 6.05 2.45 -13.54
CA THR A 132 5.49 3.17 -12.39
C THR A 132 5.84 2.45 -11.08
N ILE A 133 5.89 1.11 -11.10
CA ILE A 133 6.29 0.28 -9.96
C ILE A 133 7.80 0.34 -9.75
N GLU A 134 8.58 0.25 -10.83
CA GLU A 134 10.04 0.33 -10.80
C GLU A 134 10.54 1.66 -10.21
N ALA A 135 9.79 2.75 -10.41
CA ALA A 135 10.08 4.05 -9.81
C ALA A 135 9.93 4.07 -8.27
N LEU A 136 9.25 3.07 -7.68
CA LEU A 136 9.13 2.90 -6.22
C LEU A 136 10.24 1.99 -5.65
N ASN A 137 11.05 1.36 -6.50
CA ASN A 137 12.09 0.45 -6.05
C ASN A 137 13.20 1.24 -5.31
N PRO A 138 13.52 0.92 -4.06
CA PRO A 138 14.56 1.62 -3.30
C PRO A 138 15.95 1.52 -3.91
N ALA A 139 16.22 0.52 -4.77
CA ALA A 139 17.46 0.39 -5.51
C ALA A 139 17.60 1.39 -6.67
N HIS A 140 16.51 2.05 -7.07
CA HIS A 140 16.49 3.15 -8.02
C HIS A 140 16.21 4.47 -7.26
N PRO A 141 17.18 5.02 -6.51
CA PRO A 141 17.05 6.33 -5.89
C PRO A 141 17.09 7.41 -6.99
N ALA A 142 16.01 7.52 -7.76
CA ALA A 142 15.72 8.69 -8.56
C ALA A 142 15.21 9.81 -7.64
N GLU A 143 15.36 11.07 -8.05
CA GLU A 143 14.59 12.16 -7.45
C GLU A 143 13.14 11.70 -7.35
N GLU A 144 12.59 11.63 -6.12
CA GLU A 144 11.20 11.20 -5.90
C GLU A 144 10.32 11.82 -6.99
N PRO A 145 9.43 11.03 -7.63
CA PRO A 145 8.47 11.61 -8.56
C PRO A 145 7.77 12.76 -7.85
N GLN A 146 7.79 13.98 -8.41
CA GLN A 146 7.29 15.17 -7.71
C GLN A 146 5.83 14.99 -7.21
N TRP A 147 5.07 14.14 -7.88
CA TRP A 147 3.71 13.77 -7.49
C TRP A 147 3.67 12.87 -6.23
N LEU A 148 4.67 12.01 -6.00
CA LEU A 148 4.81 11.18 -4.81
C LEU A 148 5.13 12.05 -3.58
N THR A 149 6.03 13.02 -3.72
CA THR A 149 6.31 14.02 -2.68
C THR A 149 5.06 14.86 -2.34
N ALA A 150 4.25 15.20 -3.35
CA ALA A 150 2.99 15.92 -3.15
C ALA A 150 1.91 15.05 -2.48
N ALA A 151 1.84 13.77 -2.81
CA ALA A 151 0.86 12.82 -2.27
C ALA A 151 1.19 12.38 -0.82
N ARG A 152 2.45 12.48 -0.40
CA ARG A 152 2.89 12.32 1.02
C ARG A 152 2.49 13.52 1.92
N GLY A 153 1.74 14.48 1.40
CA GLY A 153 1.39 15.75 2.04
C GLY A 153 0.41 15.64 3.23
N LYS A 154 1.01 15.50 4.42
CA LYS A 154 0.52 15.69 5.82
C LYS A 154 -0.59 14.78 6.35
N PRO A 155 -0.37 14.13 7.51
CA PRO A 155 -1.45 13.49 8.26
C PRO A 155 -2.50 14.55 8.66
N PRO A 156 -3.79 14.17 8.76
CA PRO A 156 -4.81 15.06 9.28
C PRO A 156 -4.41 15.52 10.70
N VAL A 157 -4.50 16.83 10.92
CA VAL A 157 -4.24 17.48 12.21
C VAL A 157 -5.42 17.27 13.15
#